data_AF-A0A2V7GQ90-F1
#
_entry.id   AF-A0A2V7GQ90-F1
#
_cell.length_a   1.000
_cell.length_b   1.000
_cell.length_c   1.000
_cell.angle_alpha   90.00
_cell.angle_beta   90.00
_cell.angle_gamma   90.00
#
_symmetry.space_group_name_H-M   'P 1'
#
loop_
_entity.id
_entity.type
_entity.pdbx_description
1 polymer ?
#
loop_
_entity_poly.entity_id
_entity_poly.type
_entity_poly.pdbx_seq_one_letter_code
_entity_poly.pdbx_strand_id
1 'polypeptide(L)'
;MMRIPFSYIWRSLWARRLTTALTLGGLALVVFVFAGVLMLARGLEATLVETGSPDNAIVLRRSAGSELVSQIDRGTASVLETQPDVAPAKDGRPLLSREVVVVINLY
;
A
#
# COMPACT_ATOMS: atom_id res chain seq x y z
N MET A 1 18.66 -43.26 22.65
CA MET A 1 18.35 -42.12 21.77
C MET A 1 19.65 -41.52 21.26
N MET A 2 20.02 -41.77 20.00
CA MET A 2 21.29 -41.30 19.42
C MET A 2 21.24 -39.77 19.22
N ARG A 3 21.95 -39.03 20.08
CA ARG A 3 22.30 -37.62 19.82
C ARG A 3 23.40 -37.62 18.78
N ILE A 4 23.06 -37.36 17.52
CA ILE A 4 24.07 -37.09 16.49
C ILE A 4 24.86 -35.87 16.98
N PRO A 5 26.17 -35.98 17.21
CA PRO A 5 26.94 -34.87 17.74
C PRO A 5 26.97 -33.75 16.69
N PHE A 6 26.62 -32.52 17.09
CA PHE A 6 26.63 -31.33 16.23
C PHE A 6 27.98 -31.12 15.50
N SER A 7 29.08 -31.60 16.10
CA SER A 7 30.41 -31.61 15.48
C SER A 7 30.48 -32.44 14.19
N TYR A 8 29.66 -33.48 14.05
CA TYR A 8 29.59 -34.30 12.84
C TYR A 8 28.91 -33.56 11.69
N ILE A 9 27.83 -32.82 11.97
CA ILE A 9 27.12 -31.98 10.99
C ILE A 9 28.06 -30.90 10.47
N TRP A 10 28.74 -30.18 11.37
CA TRP A 10 29.68 -29.14 10.98
C TRP A 10 30.83 -29.67 10.12
N ARG A 11 31.37 -30.85 10.47
CA ARG A 11 32.43 -31.51 9.69
C ARG A 11 31.94 -31.98 8.32
N SER A 12 30.70 -32.48 8.22
CA SER A 12 30.15 -32.93 6.93
C SER A 12 29.85 -31.76 5.99
N LEU A 13 29.39 -30.62 6.52
CA LEU A 13 29.20 -29.39 5.75
C LEU A 13 30.53 -28.86 5.21
N TRP A 14 31.60 -28.93 6.01
CA TRP A 14 32.94 -28.55 5.55
C TRP A 14 33.50 -29.49 4.48
N ALA A 15 33.22 -30.79 4.59
CA ALA A 15 33.61 -31.78 3.60
C ALA A 15 32.93 -31.57 2.23
N ARG A 16 31.71 -31.00 2.21
CA ARG A 16 30.95 -30.67 0.98
C ARG A 16 30.70 -29.16 0.83
N ARG A 17 31.70 -28.35 1.20
CA ARG A 17 31.69 -26.89 1.20
C ARG A 17 31.08 -26.23 -0.04
N LEU A 18 31.37 -26.78 -1.23
CA LEU A 18 30.95 -26.19 -2.50
C LEU A 18 29.43 -26.32 -2.72
N THR A 19 28.88 -27.52 -2.56
CA THR A 19 27.44 -27.77 -2.72
C THR A 19 26.64 -27.10 -1.61
N THR A 20 27.12 -27.14 -0.37
CA THR A 20 26.47 -26.47 0.77
C THR A 20 26.43 -24.95 0.60
N ALA A 21 27.52 -24.33 0.15
CA ALA A 21 27.56 -22.90 -0.11
C ALA A 21 26.59 -22.50 -1.23
N LEU A 22 26.49 -23.31 -2.30
CA LEU A 22 25.56 -23.05 -3.39
C LEU A 22 24.09 -23.10 -2.91
N THR A 23 23.73 -24.07 -2.08
CA THR A 23 22.38 -24.18 -1.53
C THR A 23 22.04 -23.03 -0.58
N LEU A 24 22.95 -22.69 0.33
CA LEU A 24 22.78 -21.54 1.22
C LEU A 24 22.71 -20.22 0.45
N GLY A 25 23.54 -20.05 -0.57
CA GLY A 25 23.54 -18.87 -1.44
C GLY A 25 22.23 -18.73 -2.21
N GLY A 26 21.73 -19.83 -2.78
CA GLY A 26 20.42 -19.85 -3.45
C GLY A 26 19.28 -19.45 -2.51
N LEU A 27 19.23 -20.04 -1.31
CA LEU A 27 18.23 -19.69 -0.31
C LEU A 27 18.34 -18.24 0.14
N ALA A 28 19.56 -17.77 0.43
CA ALA A 28 19.81 -16.39 0.84
C ALA A 28 19.38 -15.38 -0.24
N LEU A 29 19.67 -15.67 -1.52
CA LEU A 29 19.28 -14.82 -2.63
C LEU A 29 17.75 -14.72 -2.76
N VAL A 30 17.04 -15.85 -2.65
CA VAL A 30 15.56 -15.86 -2.71
C VAL A 30 14.96 -15.03 -1.57
N VAL A 31 15.44 -15.23 -0.33
CA VAL A 31 14.98 -14.46 0.84
C VAL A 31 15.28 -12.98 0.68
N PHE A 32 16.47 -12.62 0.16
CA PHE A 32 16.86 -11.24 -0.09
C PHE A 32 15.92 -10.55 -1.08
N VAL A 33 15.66 -11.18 -2.23
CA VAL A 33 14.75 -10.63 -3.25
C VAL A 33 13.35 -10.49 -2.69
N PHE A 34 12.85 -11.51 -1.97
CA PHE A 34 11.53 -11.47 -1.36
C PHE A 34 11.39 -10.33 -0.35
N ALA A 35 12.39 -10.15 0.53
CA ALA A 35 12.42 -9.04 1.47
C ALA A 35 12.46 -7.67 0.75
N GLY A 36 13.23 -7.56 -0.34
CA GLY A 36 13.28 -6.34 -1.15
C GLY A 36 11.93 -5.96 -1.78
N VAL A 37 11.20 -6.94 -2.31
CA VAL A 37 9.84 -6.70 -2.85
C VAL A 37 8.88 -6.26 -1.75
N LEU A 38 8.95 -6.87 -0.57
CA LEU A 38 8.12 -6.46 0.57
C LEU A 38 8.46 -5.04 1.04
N MET A 39 9.74 -4.69 1.13
CA MET A 39 10.17 -3.33 1.44
C MET A 39 9.63 -2.31 0.44
N LEU A 40 9.70 -2.62 -0.86
CA LEU A 40 9.17 -1.74 -1.90
C LEU A 40 7.66 -1.58 -1.78
N ALA A 41 6.92 -2.68 -1.62
CA ALA A 41 5.47 -2.65 -1.47
C ALA A 41 5.04 -1.79 -0.26
N ARG A 42 5.72 -1.96 0.88
CA ARG A 42 5.48 -1.16 2.10
C ARG A 42 5.90 0.30 1.95
N GLY A 43 7.01 0.56 1.27
CA GLY A 43 7.45 1.93 0.98
C GLY A 43 6.43 2.67 0.11
N LEU A 44 5.91 2.00 -0.92
CA LEU A 44 4.90 2.55 -1.80
C LEU A 44 3.57 2.81 -1.05
N GLU A 45 3.11 1.83 -0.27
CA GLU A 45 1.93 1.95 0.60
C GLU A 45 2.08 3.13 1.57
N ALA A 46 3.23 3.26 2.23
CA ALA A 46 3.50 4.37 3.14
C ALA A 46 3.41 5.73 2.42
N THR A 47 4.01 5.86 1.23
CA THR A 47 3.93 7.12 0.47
C THR A 47 2.51 7.44 -0.01
N LEU A 48 1.72 6.43 -0.39
CA LEU A 48 0.33 6.62 -0.82
C LEU A 48 -0.56 7.04 0.35
N VAL A 49 -0.38 6.42 1.51
CA VAL A 49 -1.14 6.77 2.73
C VAL A 49 -0.73 8.15 3.26
N GLU A 50 0.56 8.49 3.24
CA GLU A 50 1.06 9.79 3.74
C GLU A 50 0.63 10.97 2.86
N THR A 51 0.34 10.76 1.57
CA THR A 51 -0.29 11.82 0.75
C THR A 51 -1.73 12.13 1.15
N GLY A 52 -2.39 11.23 1.89
CA GLY A 52 -3.71 11.46 2.46
C GLY A 52 -3.62 12.25 3.75
N SER A 53 -4.05 13.53 3.73
CA SER A 53 -4.26 14.27 4.97
C SER A 53 -5.41 13.64 5.77
N PRO A 54 -5.27 13.40 7.09
CA PRO A 54 -6.37 12.92 7.93
C PRO A 54 -7.53 13.93 8.00
N ASP A 55 -7.28 15.19 7.63
CA ASP A 55 -8.29 16.24 7.57
C ASP A 55 -9.12 16.21 6.26
N ASN A 56 -8.76 15.36 5.29
CA ASN A 56 -9.49 15.21 4.04
C ASN A 56 -10.46 14.03 4.13
N ALA A 57 -11.72 14.27 3.79
CA ALA A 57 -12.74 13.22 3.70
C ALA A 57 -13.28 13.10 2.28
N ILE A 58 -13.52 11.86 1.83
CA ILE A 58 -14.16 11.56 0.54
C ILE A 58 -15.63 11.23 0.81
N VAL A 59 -16.54 11.94 0.13
CA VAL A 59 -17.99 11.72 0.25
C VAL A 59 -18.49 11.01 -0.99
N LEU A 60 -19.08 9.82 -0.80
CA LEU A 60 -19.69 9.04 -1.87
C LEU A 60 -21.20 8.92 -1.66
N ARG A 61 -21.95 8.76 -2.76
CA ARG A 61 -23.39 8.47 -2.67
C ARG A 61 -23.59 7.17 -1.89
N ARG A 62 -24.62 7.13 -1.03
CA ARG A 62 -25.03 5.90 -0.35
C ARG A 62 -25.20 4.76 -1.36
N SER A 63 -24.59 3.60 -1.07
CA SER A 63 -24.52 2.41 -1.93
C SER A 63 -23.56 2.47 -3.13
N ALA A 64 -22.76 3.53 -3.30
CA ALA A 64 -21.65 3.53 -4.25
C ALA A 64 -20.44 2.78 -3.66
N GLY A 65 -19.96 1.74 -4.33
CA GLY A 65 -18.77 0.98 -3.91
C GLY A 65 -17.45 1.62 -4.35
N SER A 66 -17.49 2.65 -5.20
CA SER A 66 -16.35 3.40 -5.68
C SER A 66 -16.76 4.77 -6.20
N GLU A 67 -15.79 5.67 -6.38
CA GLU A 67 -15.98 6.99 -6.99
C GLU A 67 -16.60 6.89 -8.39
N LEU A 68 -16.25 5.85 -9.17
CA LEU A 68 -16.75 5.63 -10.53
C LEU A 68 -18.27 5.45 -10.61
N VAL A 69 -18.89 4.89 -9.57
CA VAL A 69 -20.34 4.65 -9.52
C VAL A 69 -21.07 5.65 -8.62
N SER A 70 -20.35 6.63 -8.07
CA SER A 70 -20.89 7.66 -7.20
C SER A 70 -21.44 8.82 -8.03
N GLN A 71 -22.76 8.83 -8.23
CA GLN A 71 -23.45 9.95 -8.88
C GLN A 71 -24.03 10.88 -7.83
N ILE A 72 -23.32 11.97 -7.51
CA ILE A 72 -23.79 13.05 -6.64
C ILE A 72 -24.24 14.22 -7.52
N ASP A 73 -25.48 14.67 -7.35
CA ASP A 73 -25.98 15.82 -8.10
C ASP A 73 -25.40 17.15 -7.56
N ARG A 74 -25.32 18.17 -8.42
CA ARG A 74 -24.77 19.48 -8.07
C ARG A 74 -25.50 20.15 -6.91
N GLY A 75 -26.81 19.93 -6.80
CA GLY A 75 -27.60 20.42 -5.67
C GLY A 75 -27.13 19.83 -4.34
N THR A 76 -26.89 18.51 -4.32
CA THR A 76 -26.41 17.81 -3.12
C THR A 76 -24.97 18.23 -2.78
N ALA A 77 -24.11 18.39 -3.79
CA ALA A 77 -22.75 18.91 -3.59
C ALA A 77 -22.74 20.33 -2.99
N SER A 78 -23.68 21.18 -3.40
CA SER A 78 -23.81 22.54 -2.86
C SER A 78 -24.26 22.57 -1.40
N VAL A 79 -25.08 21.59 -0.98
CA VAL A 79 -25.47 21.45 0.43
C VAL A 79 -24.27 21.03 1.28
N LEU A 80 -23.41 20.14 0.78
CA LEU A 80 -22.20 19.71 1.49
C LEU A 80 -21.23 20.89 1.75
N GLU A 81 -21.17 21.88 0.85
CA GLU A 81 -20.33 23.08 1.06
C GLU A 81 -20.79 23.95 2.23
N THR A 82 -22.07 23.89 2.60
CA THR A 82 -22.63 24.69 3.70
C THR A 82 -22.52 23.99 5.06
N GLN A 83 -22.00 22.78 5.09
CA GLN A 83 -21.88 21.99 6.32
C GLN A 83 -20.79 22.60 7.24
N PRO A 84 -21.03 22.76 8.55
CA PRO A 84 -20.08 23.36 9.48
C PRO A 84 -18.77 22.58 9.64
N ASP A 85 -18.75 21.30 9.27
CA ASP A 85 -17.58 20.43 9.33
C ASP A 85 -16.57 20.70 8.19
N VAL A 86 -16.95 21.48 7.17
CA VAL A 86 -16.06 21.84 6.06
C VAL A 86 -15.19 23.03 6.48
N ALA A 87 -13.88 22.81 6.53
CA ALA A 87 -12.93 23.86 6.90
C ALA A 87 -12.91 25.01 5.87
N PRO A 88 -12.90 26.28 6.31
CA PRO A 88 -12.68 27.41 5.42
C PRO A 88 -11.22 27.50 5.00
N ALA A 89 -10.97 27.75 3.72
CA ALA A 89 -9.67 28.07 3.18
C ALA A 89 -9.19 29.45 3.65
N LYS A 90 -7.90 29.76 3.42
CA LYS A 90 -7.30 31.06 3.77
C LYS A 90 -7.99 32.26 3.10
N ASP A 91 -8.73 32.02 2.01
CA ASP A 91 -9.50 33.00 1.26
C ASP A 91 -10.99 33.04 1.63
N GLY A 92 -11.40 32.29 2.67
CA GLY A 92 -12.78 32.25 3.16
C GLY A 92 -13.72 31.34 2.37
N ARG A 93 -13.24 30.63 1.34
CA ARG A 93 -14.04 29.65 0.58
C ARG A 93 -14.06 28.29 1.28
N PRO A 94 -15.15 27.50 1.22
CA PRO A 94 -15.15 26.15 1.77
C PRO A 94 -14.12 25.27 1.06
N LEU A 95 -13.32 24.51 1.81
CA LEU A 95 -12.38 23.52 1.27
C LEU A 95 -13.14 22.28 0.82
N LEU A 96 -13.77 22.36 -0.35
CA LEU A 96 -14.50 21.26 -0.97
C LEU A 96 -14.19 21.20 -2.47
N SER A 97 -13.86 20.01 -2.96
CA SER A 97 -13.64 19.73 -4.38
C SER A 97 -14.82 18.96 -4.95
N ARG A 98 -15.47 19.50 -5.98
CA ARG A 98 -16.54 18.82 -6.73
C ARG A 98 -15.92 18.00 -7.83
N GLU A 99 -15.59 16.76 -7.53
CA GLU A 99 -14.87 15.90 -8.47
C GLU A 99 -15.82 15.20 -9.45
N VAL A 100 -15.39 15.11 -10.70
CA VAL A 100 -16.09 14.39 -11.77
C VAL A 100 -15.13 13.34 -12.30
N VAL A 101 -15.46 12.07 -12.06
CA VAL A 101 -14.66 10.94 -12.54
C VAL A 101 -15.30 10.37 -13.80
N VAL A 102 -14.57 10.39 -14.90
CA VAL A 102 -15.01 9.85 -16.20
C VAL A 102 -14.01 8.81 -16.67
N VAL A 103 -14.52 7.64 -17.08
CA VAL A 103 -13.69 6.63 -17.73
C VAL A 103 -13.50 7.02 -19.19
N ILE A 104 -12.29 7.45 -19.54
CA ILE A 104 -11.90 7.70 -20.94
C ILE A 104 -11.26 6.41 -21.46
N ASN A 105 -11.93 5.75 -22.41
CA ASN A 105 -11.35 4.62 -23.12
C ASN A 105 -10.55 5.16 -24.31
N LEU A 106 -9.22 5.16 -24.20
CA LEU A 106 -8.33 5.36 -25.34
C LEU A 106 -8.30 4.05 -26.12
N TYR A 107 -8.98 4.05 -27.28
CA TYR A 107 -8.90 2.99 -28.26
C TYR A 107 -7.47 2.83 -28.81
#